data_AF-A0A8B8QR04-F1
#
_entry.id   AF-A0A8B8QR04-F1
#
_cell.length_a   1.000
_cell.length_b   1.000
_cell.length_c   1.000
_cell.angle_alpha   90.00
_cell.angle_beta   90.00
_cell.angle_gamma   90.00
#
_symmetry.space_group_name_H-M   'P 1'
#
loop_
_entity.id
_entity.type
_entity.pdbx_description
1 polymer ?
#
loop_
_entity_poly.entity_id
_entity_poly.type
_entity_poly.pdbx_seq_one_letter_code
_entity_poly.pdbx_strand_id
1 'polypeptide(L)'
;MAKFTIAFSALLLACFALFELGSAEHIPQTAPGYDSSLELCIKNMTEECGIEIFRNIFHKGPEITDSCCGVLLKFGHPCHSELILTLLSTGKFASRELEILQKSKAAWKRCRSIVEGH
;
A
#
# COMPACT_ATOMS: atom_id res chain seq x y z
N MET A 1 56.67 -27.55 0.05
CA MET A 1 55.64 -26.55 -0.28
C MET A 1 54.32 -27.23 -0.66
N ALA A 2 53.75 -28.04 0.25
CA ALA A 2 52.49 -28.78 -0.01
C ALA A 2 51.52 -28.74 1.19
N LYS A 3 51.94 -28.15 2.31
CA LYS A 3 51.17 -28.13 3.58
C LYS A 3 50.36 -26.84 3.76
N PHE A 4 50.82 -25.75 3.14
CA PHE A 4 50.10 -24.47 3.09
C PHE A 4 48.91 -24.49 2.13
N THR A 5 49.00 -25.24 1.03
CA THR A 5 47.93 -25.36 0.04
C THR A 5 46.69 -26.06 0.60
N ILE A 6 46.87 -27.12 1.39
CA ILE A 6 45.76 -27.90 1.96
C ILE A 6 44.97 -27.08 3.01
N ALA A 7 45.67 -26.27 3.82
CA ALA A 7 45.03 -25.42 4.82
C ALA A 7 44.20 -24.31 4.18
N PHE A 8 44.68 -23.71 3.08
CA PHE A 8 43.93 -22.71 2.31
C PHE A 8 42.69 -23.31 1.63
N SER A 9 42.81 -24.51 1.06
CA SER A 9 41.68 -25.22 0.46
C SER A 9 40.58 -25.54 1.47
N ALA A 10 40.96 -25.97 2.68
CA ALA A 10 40.02 -26.27 3.76
C ALA A 10 39.33 -24.99 4.28
N LEU A 11 40.05 -23.87 4.37
CA LEU A 11 39.50 -22.57 4.79
C LEU A 11 38.49 -22.01 3.78
N LEU A 12 38.78 -22.12 2.48
CA LEU A 12 37.90 -21.66 1.41
C LEU A 12 36.60 -22.48 1.34
N LEU A 13 36.69 -23.81 1.53
CA LEU A 13 35.51 -24.69 1.60
C LEU A 13 34.66 -24.42 2.84
N ALA A 14 35.27 -24.12 3.99
CA ALA A 14 34.55 -23.72 5.20
C ALA A 14 33.85 -22.37 5.02
N CYS A 15 34.48 -21.39 4.35
CA CYS A 15 33.83 -20.12 4.02
C CYS A 15 32.64 -20.27 3.07
N PHE A 16 32.72 -21.15 2.07
CA PHE A 16 31.60 -21.44 1.17
C PHE A 16 30.41 -22.06 1.92
N ALA A 17 30.66 -22.97 2.86
CA ALA A 17 29.60 -23.55 3.70
C ALA A 17 28.97 -22.54 4.68
N LEU A 18 29.74 -21.56 5.17
CA LEU A 18 29.22 -20.45 5.98
C LEU A 18 28.39 -19.44 5.16
N PHE A 19 28.70 -19.26 3.88
CA PHE A 19 27.97 -18.35 2.98
C PHE A 19 26.60 -18.93 2.57
N GLU A 20 26.51 -20.25 2.37
CA GLU A 20 25.25 -20.95 2.01
C GLU A 20 24.24 -21.08 3.16
N LEU A 21 24.66 -20.90 4.42
CA LEU A 21 23.72 -20.80 5.56
C LEU A 21 23.22 -19.35 5.78
N GLY A 22 23.80 -18.38 5.08
CA GLY A 22 23.49 -16.94 5.22
C GLY A 22 22.55 -16.36 4.17
N SER A 23 22.02 -17.17 3.24
CA SER A 23 21.10 -16.70 2.20
C SER A 23 19.84 -17.57 2.10
N ALA A 24 19.17 -17.78 3.23
CA ALA A 24 17.79 -18.24 3.25
C ALA A 24 16.86 -17.14 3.74
N GLU A 25 16.94 -15.95 3.15
CA GLU A 25 15.87 -14.94 3.22
C GLU A 25 15.91 -14.05 1.96
N HIS A 26 15.50 -14.60 0.81
CA HIS A 26 14.79 -13.77 -0.15
C HIS A 26 13.38 -13.58 0.40
N ILE A 27 13.22 -12.73 1.43
CA ILE A 27 11.91 -12.21 1.79
C ILE A 27 11.48 -11.38 0.58
N PRO A 28 10.37 -11.68 -0.12
CA PRO A 28 9.71 -10.65 -0.89
C PRO A 28 9.49 -9.50 0.10
N GLN A 29 10.08 -8.33 -0.15
CA GLN A 29 9.76 -7.14 0.62
C GLN A 29 8.29 -6.81 0.38
N THR A 30 7.39 -7.49 1.09
CA THR A 30 6.04 -7.03 1.29
C THR A 30 6.19 -5.80 2.15
N ALA A 31 6.05 -4.63 1.52
CA ALA A 31 6.02 -3.36 2.22
C ALA A 31 5.07 -3.50 3.44
N PRO A 32 5.48 -3.06 4.64
CA PRO A 32 4.60 -3.10 5.80
C PRO A 32 3.43 -2.17 5.50
N GLY A 33 2.26 -2.72 5.22
CA GLY A 33 1.06 -1.93 4.90
C GLY A 33 0.06 -2.59 3.97
N TYR A 34 0.39 -3.72 3.34
CA TYR A 34 -0.59 -4.48 2.59
C TYR A 34 -1.10 -5.66 3.44
N ASP A 35 -1.92 -5.33 4.45
CA ASP A 35 -2.66 -6.34 5.18
C ASP A 35 -3.70 -6.98 4.24
N SER A 36 -3.90 -8.28 4.39
CA SER A 36 -4.99 -9.06 3.80
C SER A 36 -6.37 -8.38 3.90
N SER A 37 -6.59 -7.56 4.92
CA SER A 37 -7.79 -6.74 5.11
C SER A 37 -7.97 -5.68 4.01
N LEU A 38 -6.88 -5.02 3.58
CA LEU A 38 -6.93 -4.00 2.53
C LEU A 38 -7.04 -4.61 1.13
N GLU A 39 -6.50 -5.82 0.90
CA GLU A 39 -6.73 -6.59 -0.34
C GLU A 39 -8.22 -6.72 -0.65
N LEU A 40 -8.99 -7.14 0.37
CA LEU A 40 -10.44 -7.33 0.24
C LEU A 40 -11.17 -6.04 -0.04
N CYS A 41 -10.69 -4.93 0.51
CA CYS A 41 -11.20 -3.59 0.20
C CYS A 41 -10.95 -3.25 -1.27
N ILE A 42 -9.69 -3.34 -1.75
CA ILE A 42 -9.31 -2.91 -3.09
C ILE A 42 -9.81 -3.81 -4.22
N LYS A 43 -10.21 -5.04 -3.92
CA LYS A 43 -10.70 -6.01 -4.91
C LYS A 43 -11.82 -5.48 -5.81
N ASN A 44 -12.71 -4.64 -5.28
CA ASN A 44 -13.84 -4.09 -6.02
C ASN A 44 -13.60 -2.68 -6.60
N MET A 45 -12.41 -2.11 -6.37
CA MET A 45 -12.04 -0.81 -6.91
C MET A 45 -11.54 -0.97 -8.35
N THR A 46 -12.15 -0.26 -9.29
CA THR A 46 -11.59 -0.16 -10.64
C THR A 46 -10.39 0.79 -10.61
N GLU A 47 -9.41 0.55 -11.46
CA GLU A 47 -8.23 1.43 -11.57
C GLU A 47 -8.64 2.89 -11.83
N GLU A 48 -9.59 3.10 -12.74
CA GLU A 48 -10.13 4.42 -13.07
C GLU A 48 -10.68 5.16 -11.85
N CYS A 49 -11.59 4.52 -11.09
CA CYS A 49 -12.17 5.14 -9.91
C CYS A 49 -11.15 5.32 -8.80
N GLY A 50 -10.21 4.39 -8.63
CA GLY A 50 -9.11 4.53 -7.70
C GLY A 50 -8.27 5.78 -7.98
N ILE A 51 -7.91 6.02 -9.24
CA ILE A 51 -7.16 7.21 -9.67
C ILE A 51 -7.96 8.49 -9.43
N GLU A 52 -9.24 8.50 -9.78
CA GLU A 52 -10.12 9.66 -9.61
C GLU A 52 -10.28 10.05 -8.13
N ILE A 53 -10.62 9.08 -7.28
CA ILE A 53 -10.77 9.26 -5.84
C ILE A 53 -9.46 9.74 -5.22
N PHE A 54 -8.33 9.11 -5.60
CA PHE A 54 -7.02 9.51 -5.12
C PHE A 54 -6.68 10.96 -5.51
N ARG A 55 -6.94 11.36 -6.76
CA ARG A 55 -6.72 12.73 -7.22
C ARG A 55 -7.61 13.74 -6.52
N ASN A 56 -8.87 13.42 -6.27
CA ASN A 56 -9.79 14.29 -5.55
C ASN A 56 -9.31 14.54 -4.10
N ILE A 57 -8.90 13.48 -3.40
CA ILE A 57 -8.56 13.54 -1.97
C ILE A 57 -7.13 14.07 -1.74
N PHE A 58 -6.12 13.50 -2.40
CA PHE A 58 -4.70 13.79 -2.12
C PHE A 58 -4.13 14.95 -2.94
N HIS A 59 -4.81 15.32 -4.03
CA HIS A 59 -4.42 16.40 -4.93
C HIS A 59 -5.56 17.41 -5.11
N LYS A 60 -5.34 18.43 -5.95
CA LYS A 60 -6.40 19.36 -6.38
C LYS A 60 -7.11 18.81 -7.62
N GLY A 61 -7.54 17.55 -7.54
CA GLY A 61 -8.27 16.86 -8.60
C GLY A 61 -9.73 17.33 -8.73
N PRO A 62 -10.40 16.95 -9.83
CA PRO A 62 -11.81 17.23 -10.03
C PRO A 62 -12.69 16.52 -8.99
N GLU A 63 -13.97 16.87 -8.99
CA GLU A 63 -14.99 16.15 -8.22
C GLU A 63 -15.14 14.70 -8.70
N ILE A 64 -15.49 13.81 -7.76
CA ILE A 64 -15.74 12.39 -8.05
C ILE A 64 -17.06 12.29 -8.82
N THR A 65 -17.04 11.55 -9.91
CA THR A 65 -18.18 11.22 -10.77
C THR A 65 -19.18 10.32 -10.04
N ASP A 66 -20.46 10.41 -10.43
CA ASP A 66 -21.52 9.61 -9.81
C ASP A 66 -21.27 8.09 -9.95
N SER A 67 -20.69 7.67 -11.07
CA SER A 67 -20.25 6.29 -11.30
C SER A 67 -19.21 5.84 -10.27
N CYS A 68 -18.14 6.62 -10.09
CA CYS A 68 -17.11 6.30 -9.11
C CYS A 68 -17.55 6.50 -7.66
N CYS A 69 -18.57 7.33 -7.41
CA CYS A 69 -19.26 7.36 -6.12
C CYS A 69 -19.97 6.04 -5.80
N GLY A 70 -20.60 5.41 -6.80
CA GLY A 70 -21.16 4.06 -6.65
C GLY A 70 -20.12 3.01 -6.30
N VAL A 71 -18.93 3.08 -6.92
CA VAL A 71 -17.80 2.20 -6.60
C VAL A 71 -17.27 2.46 -5.18
N LEU A 72 -17.10 3.74 -4.81
CA LEU A 72 -16.65 4.12 -3.47
C LEU A 72 -17.60 3.62 -2.37
N LEU A 73 -18.92 3.63 -2.57
CA LEU A 73 -19.83 3.08 -1.57
C LEU A 73 -19.78 1.55 -1.46
N LYS A 74 -19.58 0.84 -2.58
CA LYS A 74 -19.33 -0.61 -2.55
C LYS A 74 -18.04 -0.97 -1.81
N PHE A 75 -17.06 -0.05 -1.83
CA PHE A 75 -15.85 -0.14 -1.00
C PHE A 75 -16.21 -0.18 0.49
N GLY A 76 -17.18 0.63 0.90
CA GLY A 76 -17.60 0.76 2.29
C GLY A 76 -16.76 1.76 3.09
N HIS A 77 -17.40 2.40 4.08
CA HIS A 77 -16.76 3.44 4.89
C HIS A 77 -15.52 2.94 5.65
N PRO A 78 -15.51 1.72 6.24
CA PRO A 78 -14.34 1.20 6.93
C PRO A 78 -13.13 1.08 5.99
N CYS A 79 -13.30 0.43 4.84
CA CYS A 79 -12.26 0.28 3.83
C CYS A 79 -11.72 1.62 3.32
N HIS A 80 -12.62 2.58 3.05
CA HIS A 80 -12.22 3.93 2.65
C HIS A 80 -11.37 4.60 3.72
N SER A 81 -11.82 4.54 4.97
CA SER A 81 -11.12 5.18 6.10
C SER A 81 -9.75 4.54 6.34
N GLU A 82 -9.68 3.21 6.33
CA GLU A 82 -8.45 2.46 6.51
C GLU A 82 -7.43 2.74 5.41
N LEU A 83 -7.86 2.74 4.13
CA LEU A 83 -6.98 3.07 3.00
C LEU A 83 -6.37 4.47 3.14
N ILE A 84 -7.17 5.46 3.54
CA ILE A 84 -6.70 6.83 3.74
C ILE A 84 -5.68 6.89 4.88
N LEU A 85 -5.96 6.25 6.01
CA LEU A 85 -5.03 6.21 7.15
C LEU A 85 -3.72 5.49 6.81
N THR A 86 -3.79 4.38 6.07
CA THR A 86 -2.61 3.65 5.59
C THR A 86 -1.76 4.49 4.63
N LEU A 87 -2.38 5.28 3.75
CA LEU A 87 -1.64 6.19 2.88
C LEU A 87 -1.01 7.35 3.64
N LEU A 88 -1.70 7.89 4.66
CA LEU A 88 -1.18 8.96 5.51
C LEU A 88 0.00 8.48 6.38
N SER A 89 -0.05 7.24 6.89
CA SER A 89 1.02 6.67 7.72
C SER A 89 2.37 6.54 6.99
N THR A 90 2.37 6.58 5.65
CA THR A 90 3.61 6.64 4.85
C THR A 90 4.41 7.94 5.07
N GLY A 91 3.81 8.97 5.68
CA GLY A 91 4.46 10.26 5.93
C GLY A 91 4.58 11.16 4.69
N LYS A 92 4.27 10.67 3.49
CA LYS A 92 4.34 11.44 2.22
C LYS A 92 3.46 12.70 2.21
N PHE A 93 2.46 12.74 3.09
CA PHE A 93 1.48 13.82 3.15
C PHE A 93 1.41 14.51 4.53
N ALA A 94 2.43 14.36 5.39
CA ALA A 94 2.40 14.85 6.77
C ALA A 94 2.01 16.34 6.90
N SER A 95 2.46 17.20 5.99
CA SER A 95 2.12 18.63 6.01
C SER A 95 0.68 18.96 5.59
N ARG A 96 -0.05 18.01 5.01
CA ARG A 96 -1.43 18.17 4.50
C ARG A 96 -2.39 17.13 5.09
N GLU A 97 -2.00 16.45 6.16
CA GLU A 97 -2.77 15.35 6.74
C GLU A 97 -4.20 15.76 7.11
N LEU A 98 -4.35 16.89 7.83
CA LEU A 98 -5.66 17.41 8.23
C LEU A 98 -6.53 17.77 7.01
N GLU A 99 -5.95 18.40 5.99
CA GLU A 99 -6.66 18.73 4.75
C GLU A 99 -7.16 17.46 4.07
N ILE A 100 -6.30 16.45 3.93
CA ILE A 100 -6.65 15.17 3.28
C ILE A 100 -7.75 14.44 4.04
N LEU A 101 -7.69 14.40 5.38
CA LEU A 101 -8.76 13.81 6.19
C LEU A 101 -10.09 14.54 5.99
N GLN A 102 -10.08 15.87 5.92
CA GLN A 102 -11.28 16.66 5.65
C GLN A 102 -11.84 16.37 4.24
N LYS A 103 -10.98 16.34 3.22
CA LYS A 103 -11.39 16.03 1.84
C LYS A 103 -11.91 14.60 1.71
N SER A 104 -11.26 13.64 2.35
CA SER A 104 -11.71 12.25 2.43
C SER A 104 -13.12 12.14 3.01
N LYS A 105 -13.41 12.83 4.12
CA LYS A 105 -14.75 12.87 4.73
C LYS A 105 -15.78 13.54 3.83
N ALA A 106 -15.40 14.63 3.15
CA ALA A 106 -16.27 15.35 2.23
C ALA A 106 -16.64 14.49 1.00
N ALA A 107 -15.64 13.85 0.39
CA ALA A 107 -15.82 12.92 -0.73
C ALA A 107 -16.78 11.78 -0.36
N TRP A 108 -16.56 11.15 0.79
CA TRP A 108 -17.45 10.09 1.27
C TRP A 108 -18.90 10.59 1.46
N LYS A 109 -19.08 11.73 2.14
CA LYS A 109 -20.42 12.31 2.38
C LYS A 109 -21.14 12.65 1.07
N ARG A 110 -20.43 13.25 0.11
CA ARG A 110 -20.95 13.58 -1.22
C ARG A 110 -21.40 12.33 -1.95
N CYS A 111 -20.52 11.34 -2.07
CA CYS A 111 -20.84 10.10 -2.77
C CYS A 111 -22.00 9.34 -2.12
N ARG A 112 -22.05 9.33 -0.77
CA ARG A 112 -23.21 8.82 -0.05
C ARG A 112 -24.50 9.53 -0.45
N SER A 113 -24.51 10.87 -0.48
CA SER A 113 -25.71 11.62 -0.86
C SER A 113 -26.17 11.41 -2.30
N ILE A 114 -25.25 11.11 -3.23
CA ILE A 114 -25.59 10.84 -4.63
C ILE A 114 -26.29 9.47 -4.76
N VAL A 115 -25.82 8.46 -4.05
CA VAL A 115 -26.34 7.08 -4.20
C VAL A 115 -27.54 6.81 -3.28
N GLU A 116 -27.56 7.34 -2.07
CA GLU A 116 -28.66 7.15 -1.10
C GLU A 116 -29.77 8.22 -1.24
N GLY A 117 -29.51 9.30 -1.99
CA GLY A 117 -30.45 10.41 -2.21
C GLY A 117 -31.43 10.22 -3.37
N HIS A 118 -31.53 9.00 -3.92
CA HIS A 118 -32.45 8.62 -4.99
C HIS A 118 -33.40 7.51 -4.56
#